data_AF-A0A836CJA1-F1
#
_entry.id   AF-A0A836CJA1-F1
#
_cell.length_a   1.000
_cell.length_b   1.000
_cell.length_c   1.000
_cell.angle_alpha   90.00
_cell.angle_beta   90.00
_cell.angle_gamma   90.00
#
_symmetry.space_group_name_H-M   'P 1'
#
loop_
_entity.id
_entity.type
_entity.pdbx_description
1 polymer ?
#
loop_
_entity_poly.entity_id
_entity_poly.type
_entity_poly.pdbx_seq_one_letter_code
_entity_poly.pdbx_strand_id
1 'polypeptide(L)'
;MPSMGDDWRMMWGAKVKLPLDMPDDILKDAIDTSREVLDKCHDFEAEGLASAEKIKRHLDEQWDPHWHVVIGRNFGSFVTHETRMFLYFYIGDKAVMMYKAG
;
A
#
# COMPACT_ATOMS: atom_id res chain seq x y z
N MET A 1 28.90 -0.36 16.71
CA MET A 1 27.53 0.17 16.53
C MET A 1 26.86 -0.70 15.49
N PRO A 2 25.67 -1.26 15.72
CA PRO A 2 25.00 -2.02 14.68
C PRO A 2 24.62 -1.04 13.56
N SER A 3 25.03 -1.34 12.33
CA SER A 3 24.56 -0.60 11.16
C SER A 3 23.04 -0.74 11.08
N MET A 4 22.31 0.37 11.21
CA MET A 4 20.89 0.48 10.87
C MET A 4 20.73 0.17 9.38
N GLY A 5 20.66 -1.11 9.03
CA GLY A 5 20.43 -1.57 7.67
C GLY A 5 18.97 -1.32 7.34
N ASP A 6 18.72 -0.48 6.34
CA ASP A 6 17.42 0.03 5.92
C ASP A 6 16.26 -0.95 6.11
N ASP A 7 15.20 -0.51 6.80
CA ASP A 7 13.92 -1.21 6.98
C ASP A 7 13.11 -1.33 5.67
N TRP A 8 13.79 -1.49 4.53
CA TRP A 8 13.20 -1.45 3.20
C TRP A 8 13.73 -2.57 2.33
N ARG A 9 12.84 -3.23 1.58
CA ARG A 9 13.20 -4.24 0.57
C ARG A 9 12.47 -4.01 -0.73
N MET A 10 13.13 -4.29 -1.85
CA MET A 10 12.47 -4.34 -3.15
C MET A 10 11.76 -5.67 -3.34
N MET A 11 10.45 -5.62 -3.58
CA MET A 11 9.61 -6.78 -3.84
C MET A 11 8.59 -6.42 -4.92
N TRP A 12 8.52 -7.23 -5.98
CA TRP A 12 7.56 -7.07 -7.09
C TRP A 12 7.43 -5.63 -7.63
N GLY A 13 8.55 -4.92 -7.77
CA GLY A 13 8.55 -3.55 -8.30
C GLY A 13 8.16 -2.45 -7.29
N ALA A 14 7.90 -2.79 -6.03
CA ALA A 14 7.67 -1.85 -4.94
C ALA A 14 8.79 -1.88 -3.89
N LYS A 15 9.10 -0.72 -3.30
CA LYS A 15 10.00 -0.61 -2.14
C LYS A 15 9.16 -0.72 -0.88
N VAL A 16 9.19 -1.87 -0.23
CA VAL A 16 8.29 -2.26 0.86
C VAL A 16 8.97 -2.10 2.21
N LYS A 17 8.25 -1.53 3.19
CA LYS A 17 8.75 -1.33 4.55
C LYS A 17 8.70 -2.62 5.36
N LEU A 18 9.71 -2.84 6.19
CA LEU A 18 9.81 -3.94 7.13
C LEU A 18 9.68 -3.48 8.59
N PRO A 19 9.31 -4.38 9.52
CA PRO A 19 8.83 -5.75 9.28
C PRO A 19 7.47 -5.76 8.57
N LEU A 20 7.17 -6.84 7.85
CA LEU A 20 5.85 -7.03 7.26
C LEU A 20 4.86 -7.43 8.35
N ASP A 21 3.67 -6.83 8.32
CA ASP A 21 2.55 -7.17 9.20
C ASP A 21 1.36 -7.65 8.35
N MET A 22 1.57 -8.71 7.56
CA MET A 22 0.60 -9.25 6.60
C MET A 22 1.04 -10.60 6.00
N PRO A 23 0.10 -11.50 5.60
CA PRO A 23 0.36 -12.66 4.73
C PRO A 23 0.91 -12.32 3.33
N ASP A 24 1.80 -13.17 2.80
CA ASP A 24 2.51 -12.92 1.52
C ASP A 24 1.58 -12.82 0.29
N ASP A 25 0.46 -13.54 0.29
CA ASP A 25 -0.53 -13.53 -0.78
C ASP A 25 -1.26 -12.18 -0.86
N ILE A 26 -1.70 -11.65 0.27
CA ILE A 26 -2.35 -10.32 0.35
C ILE A 26 -1.33 -9.22 0.00
N LEU A 27 -0.09 -9.33 0.51
CA LEU A 27 0.96 -8.36 0.22
C LEU A 27 1.25 -8.29 -1.29
N LYS A 28 1.37 -9.45 -1.94
CA LYS A 28 1.64 -9.53 -3.38
C LYS A 28 0.49 -8.94 -4.19
N ASP A 29 -0.75 -9.33 -3.88
CA ASP A 29 -1.94 -8.81 -4.56
C ASP A 29 -2.05 -7.30 -4.42
N ALA A 30 -1.92 -6.76 -3.20
CA ALA A 30 -1.96 -5.32 -2.94
C ALA A 30 -0.91 -4.54 -3.75
N ILE A 31 0.32 -5.07 -3.88
CA ILE A 31 1.38 -4.45 -4.68
C ILE A 31 1.05 -4.50 -6.17
N ASP A 32 0.67 -5.66 -6.69
CA ASP A 32 0.37 -5.84 -8.11
C ASP A 32 -0.83 -4.97 -8.52
N THR A 33 -1.94 -4.99 -7.76
CA THR A 33 -3.09 -4.11 -8.02
C THR A 33 -2.70 -2.64 -7.99
N SER A 34 -1.90 -2.22 -7.01
CA SER A 34 -1.45 -0.82 -6.93
C SER A 34 -0.59 -0.43 -8.11
N ARG A 35 0.31 -1.30 -8.57
CA ARG A 35 1.14 -1.05 -9.75
C ARG A 35 0.28 -0.93 -11.00
N GLU A 36 -0.63 -1.88 -11.23
CA GLU A 36 -1.50 -1.84 -12.40
C GLU A 36 -2.37 -0.58 -12.47
N VAL A 37 -2.84 -0.10 -11.32
CA VAL A 37 -3.65 1.12 -11.24
C VAL A 37 -2.79 2.37 -11.42
N LEU A 38 -1.63 2.45 -10.75
CA LEU A 38 -0.76 3.62 -10.81
C LEU A 38 -0.01 3.75 -12.13
N ASP A 39 0.33 2.65 -12.80
CA ASP A 39 0.96 2.66 -14.13
C ASP A 39 0.01 3.22 -15.21
N LYS A 40 -1.31 3.12 -14.99
CA LYS A 40 -2.37 3.67 -15.86
C LYS A 40 -2.80 5.09 -15.44
N CYS A 41 -2.30 5.60 -14.31
CA CYS A 41 -2.62 6.94 -13.81
C CYS A 41 -1.60 7.94 -14.37
N HIS A 42 -2.02 8.74 -15.35
CA HIS A 42 -1.14 9.71 -15.99
C HIS A 42 -1.07 11.03 -15.21
N ASP A 43 -2.19 11.46 -14.64
CA ASP A 43 -2.27 12.64 -13.78
C ASP A 43 -2.78 12.25 -12.39
N PHE A 44 -1.86 12.10 -11.45
CA PHE A 44 -2.21 11.72 -10.08
C PHE A 44 -2.97 12.82 -9.31
N GLU A 45 -2.82 14.09 -9.69
CA GLU A 45 -3.56 15.18 -9.04
C GLU A 45 -5.05 15.13 -9.40
N ALA A 46 -5.36 14.79 -10.66
CA ALA A 46 -6.73 14.62 -11.13
C ALA A 46 -7.32 13.23 -10.80
N GLU A 47 -6.53 12.16 -10.90
CA GLU A 47 -7.01 10.78 -10.88
C GLU A 47 -6.65 10.02 -9.59
N GLY A 48 -5.94 10.65 -8.65
CA GLY A 48 -5.42 9.99 -7.44
C GLY A 48 -6.53 9.41 -6.55
N LEU A 49 -7.64 10.15 -6.39
CA LEU A 49 -8.80 9.68 -5.63
C LEU A 49 -9.44 8.44 -6.29
N ALA A 50 -9.66 8.49 -7.60
CA ALA A 50 -10.22 7.36 -8.35
C ALA A 50 -9.29 6.14 -8.34
N SER A 51 -7.97 6.36 -8.30
CA SER A 51 -6.96 5.31 -8.18
C SER A 51 -7.04 4.62 -6.81
N ALA A 52 -7.11 5.39 -5.71
CA ALA A 52 -7.28 4.85 -4.37
C ALA A 52 -8.60 4.06 -4.23
N GLU A 53 -9.70 4.57 -4.79
CA GLU A 53 -11.00 3.89 -4.77
C GLU A 53 -10.97 2.55 -5.52
N LYS A 54 -10.33 2.51 -6.71
CA LYS A 54 -10.18 1.27 -7.49
C LYS A 54 -9.43 0.20 -6.70
N ILE A 55 -8.33 0.58 -6.05
CA ILE A 55 -7.51 -0.34 -5.25
C ILE A 55 -8.29 -0.82 -4.04
N LYS A 56 -8.95 0.10 -3.31
CA LYS A 56 -9.76 -0.23 -2.14
C LYS A 56 -10.87 -1.22 -2.49
N ARG A 57 -11.61 -0.97 -3.59
CA ARG A 57 -12.70 -1.83 -4.04
C ARG A 57 -12.20 -3.25 -4.33
N HIS A 58 -11.10 -3.39 -5.05
CA HIS A 58 -10.48 -4.70 -5.30
C HIS A 58 -10.15 -5.44 -3.99
N LEU A 59 -9.52 -4.75 -3.03
CA LEU A 59 -9.15 -5.37 -1.75
C LEU A 59 -10.36 -5.76 -0.90
N ASP A 60 -11.40 -4.93 -0.85
CA ASP A 60 -12.66 -5.28 -0.16
C ASP A 60 -13.33 -6.51 -0.79
N GLU A 61 -13.30 -6.62 -2.13
CA GLU A 61 -13.90 -7.74 -2.87
C GLU A 61 -13.09 -9.05 -2.72
N GLN A 62 -11.75 -8.97 -2.65
CA GLN A 62 -10.89 -10.15 -2.58
C GLN A 62 -10.54 -10.59 -1.14
N TRP A 63 -10.41 -9.67 -0.20
CA TRP A 63 -9.83 -9.92 1.14
C TRP A 63 -10.72 -9.49 2.30
N ASP A 64 -12.03 -9.43 2.05
CA ASP A 64 -13.09 -8.95 2.94
C ASP A 64 -12.93 -7.47 3.38
N PRO A 65 -14.03 -6.71 3.44
CA PRO A 65 -14.01 -5.34 3.95
C PRO A 65 -13.66 -5.28 5.45
N HIS A 66 -13.24 -4.13 6.02
CA HIS A 66 -13.13 -2.80 5.40
C HIS A 66 -11.67 -2.34 5.25
N TRP A 67 -11.17 -2.29 4.01
CA TRP A 67 -9.84 -1.75 3.70
C TRP A 67 -9.84 -0.23 3.64
N HIS A 68 -8.74 0.37 4.08
CA HIS A 68 -8.42 1.77 3.91
C HIS A 68 -7.17 1.88 3.03
N VAL A 69 -7.20 2.77 2.03
CA VAL A 69 -6.11 2.97 1.08
C VAL A 69 -5.76 4.45 1.03
N VAL A 70 -4.49 4.78 1.26
CA VAL A 70 -3.95 6.14 1.21
C VAL A 70 -2.75 6.15 0.26
N ILE A 71 -2.75 7.09 -0.68
CA ILE A 71 -1.69 7.23 -1.68
C ILE A 71 -1.27 8.69 -1.75
N GLY A 72 0.03 8.96 -1.75
CA GLY A 72 0.54 10.31 -1.86
C GLY A 72 2.06 10.39 -1.84
N ARG A 73 2.59 11.58 -2.18
CA ARG A 73 4.03 11.85 -2.11
C ARG A 73 4.48 12.18 -0.68
N ASN A 74 3.64 12.93 0.04
CA ASN A 74 3.91 13.40 1.39
C ASN A 74 2.65 13.28 2.24
N PHE A 75 2.66 12.38 3.22
CA PHE A 75 1.62 12.30 4.25
C PHE A 75 2.21 11.69 5.52
N GLY A 76 1.59 12.02 6.65
CA GLY A 76 1.78 11.33 7.92
C GLY A 76 0.48 10.66 8.33
N SER A 77 0.57 9.53 9.01
CA SER A 77 -0.58 8.79 9.50
C SER A 77 -0.35 8.28 10.92
N PHE A 78 -1.43 8.23 11.69
CA PHE A 78 -1.49 7.56 12.98
C PHE A 78 -2.84 6.86 13.05
N VAL A 79 -2.84 5.53 12.92
CA VAL A 79 -4.05 4.75 12.73
C VAL A 79 -4.06 3.51 13.62
N THR A 80 -5.23 3.21 14.17
CA THR A 80 -5.53 1.89 14.74
C THR A 80 -6.04 0.99 13.63
N HIS A 81 -5.54 -0.23 13.57
CA HIS A 81 -5.84 -1.20 12.52
C HIS A 81 -5.87 -2.62 13.11
N GLU A 82 -6.45 -3.55 12.37
CA GLU A 82 -6.44 -4.96 12.71
C GLU A 82 -5.01 -5.53 12.67
N THR A 83 -4.73 -6.47 13.58
CA THR A 83 -3.41 -7.12 13.65
C THR A 83 -3.10 -7.89 12.38
N ARG A 84 -1.88 -7.76 11.83
CA ARG A 84 -1.46 -8.40 10.57
C ARG A 84 -2.21 -7.93 9.32
N MET A 85 -2.73 -6.71 9.35
CA MET A 85 -3.45 -6.10 8.23
C MET A 85 -2.94 -4.68 7.97
N PHE A 86 -1.62 -4.48 7.90
CA PHE A 86 -1.01 -3.19 7.60
C PHE A 86 0.12 -3.31 6.56
N LEU A 87 0.11 -2.38 5.60
CA LEU A 87 1.08 -2.27 4.53
C LEU A 87 1.57 -0.84 4.36
N TYR A 88 2.87 -0.69 4.12
CA TYR A 88 3.47 0.56 3.69
C TYR A 88 4.59 0.31 2.68
N PHE A 89 4.43 0.85 1.47
CA PHE A 89 5.41 0.68 0.40
C PHE A 89 5.42 1.87 -0.55
N TYR A 90 6.44 1.92 -1.41
CA TYR A 90 6.54 2.90 -2.48
C TYR A 90 6.45 2.24 -3.86
N ILE A 91 5.71 2.86 -4.77
CA ILE A 91 5.79 2.65 -6.21
C ILE A 91 6.25 3.95 -6.85
N GLY A 92 7.47 3.96 -7.38
CA GLY A 92 8.11 5.19 -7.85
C GLY A 92 8.22 6.24 -6.73
N ASP A 93 7.62 7.41 -6.93
CA ASP A 93 7.62 8.54 -5.99
C ASP A 93 6.40 8.56 -5.04
N LYS A 94 5.50 7.57 -5.14
CA LYS A 94 4.25 7.52 -4.37
C LYS A 94 4.37 6.52 -3.23
N ALA A 95 4.16 7.02 -2.01
CA ALA A 95 3.92 6.16 -0.86
C ALA A 95 2.47 5.65 -0.94
N VAL A 96 2.31 4.35 -0.69
CA VAL A 96 1.03 3.65 -0.60
C VAL A 96 0.94 3.04 0.79
N MET A 97 -0.08 3.42 1.54
CA MET A 97 -0.41 2.87 2.83
C MET A 97 -1.77 2.19 2.76
N MET A 98 -1.84 0.96 3.24
CA MET A 98 -3.10 0.22 3.29
C MET A 98 -3.25 -0.44 4.64
N TYR A 99 -4.46 -0.45 5.17
CA TYR A 99 -4.75 -1.16 6.40
C TYR A 99 -6.22 -1.55 6.50
N LYS A 100 -6.52 -2.60 7.25
CA LYS A 100 -7.89 -3.00 7.58
C LYS A 100 -8.27 -2.47 8.95
N ALA A 101 -9.47 -1.91 9.08
CA ALA A 101 -10.01 -1.44 10.34
C ALA A 101 -11.54 -1.50 10.33
N GLY A 102 -12.14 -1.96 11.43
CA GLY A 102 -13.58 -2.12 11.61
C GLY A 102 -13.92 -2.87 12.89
#